data_AF-A0A6P6VLV5-F1
#
_entry.id   AF-A0A6P6VLV5-F1
#
_cell.length_a   1.000
_cell.length_b   1.000
_cell.length_c   1.000
_cell.angle_alpha   90.00
_cell.angle_beta   90.00
_cell.angle_gamma   90.00
#
_symmetry.space_group_name_H-M   'P 1'
#
loop_
_entity.id
_entity.type
_entity.pdbx_description
1 polymer ?
#
loop_
_entity_poly.entity_id
_entity_poly.type
_entity_poly.pdbx_seq_one_letter_code
_entity_poly.pdbx_strand_id
1 'polypeptide(L)'
;MELSLSSSLHSTTPASFSLSTNSTSPPRQNLGLFSAAASNFSSRVLLKFNKSSILRQPRPVVVKSQSSSEITNDNDDHGFVLEDVPHLTSFLPDLPSYPNPLKYSQAYAIVKNTFVSPEDVVAQQIVVQKGSPRGIHFRRAGPREKVYFKPEQVRACIVTCGGLCPGINTVIREIVCGLHNMYGVDDVLGIQGGYRGFYSQNTIKLTPKLVNDIHKRGGTCLQTSRGGHDTKKIVDNIQDRGINQVYIIGGDGTHKGAAAISKEVEKRGLQVAVVGIPKTIDNDIAVIDKSFGFDTAVEEAQRAINAAHVEAECVANGVGIVKLMGRYSESPFYLEGQGGLLEYVEQRLKENGHVLIVLAEGAGQEYVSQSAQAVNGTDASGNRLLLDVGLWLTQEVKDHFTNVRKMEINLKYIDPTYMIRAIPSNAYDNIYCTLLAQSAVHGTMAGYTGFTVGPVNSRHAYIPINRVTEKTNTVRLTDRMWARLLASTNQPSFLQKCEIVRERVDKETMEVIDDMRITSI
;
A
#
# COMPACT_ATOMS: atom_id res chain seq x y z
N MET A 1 8.20 30.95 -1.18
CA MET A 1 7.00 30.35 -0.56
C MET A 1 6.01 31.50 -0.42
N GLU A 2 5.06 31.61 -1.35
CA GLU A 2 3.98 32.60 -1.24
C GLU A 2 2.85 31.97 -0.42
N LEU A 3 2.46 32.64 0.66
CA LEU A 3 1.34 32.28 1.51
C LEU A 3 0.11 33.02 1.00
N SER A 4 -0.86 32.30 0.42
CA SER A 4 -2.22 32.83 0.21
C SER A 4 -3.14 32.26 1.29
N LEU A 5 -3.47 33.10 2.28
CA LEU A 5 -4.61 32.90 3.17
C LEU A 5 -5.75 33.74 2.61
N SER A 6 -6.92 33.14 2.34
CA SER A 6 -8.14 33.92 2.15
C SER A 6 -9.36 33.20 2.71
N SER A 7 -10.03 33.87 3.63
CA SER A 7 -11.38 33.58 4.11
C SER A 7 -12.38 34.62 3.61
N SER A 8 -13.62 34.16 3.44
CA SER A 8 -14.91 34.88 3.47
C SER A 8 -15.29 35.87 2.35
N LEU A 9 -16.32 35.45 1.58
CA LEU A 9 -17.59 36.13 1.29
C LEU A 9 -17.64 37.66 1.33
N HIS A 10 -17.91 38.28 0.17
CA HIS A 10 -18.96 39.29 0.04
C HIS A 10 -19.47 39.41 -1.41
N SER A 11 -20.79 39.56 -1.49
CA SER A 11 -21.64 39.79 -2.66
C SER A 11 -21.46 41.18 -3.27
N THR A 12 -21.59 41.29 -4.59
CA THR A 12 -22.27 42.42 -5.27
C THR A 12 -22.61 42.04 -6.71
N THR A 13 -23.91 42.07 -7.03
CA THR A 13 -24.48 42.25 -8.38
C THR A 13 -25.25 43.58 -8.38
N PRO A 14 -25.52 44.20 -9.54
CA PRO A 14 -26.92 44.16 -9.99
C PRO A 14 -27.16 44.20 -11.51
N ALA A 15 -28.45 44.02 -11.82
CA ALA A 15 -29.22 44.28 -13.06
C ALA A 15 -29.44 43.04 -13.96
N SER A 16 -30.64 42.71 -14.44
CA SER A 16 -32.04 43.13 -14.21
C SER A 16 -32.88 42.32 -15.22
N PHE A 17 -33.96 41.64 -14.81
CA PHE A 17 -35.13 41.41 -15.67
C PHE A 17 -36.34 41.03 -14.80
N SER A 18 -37.46 41.66 -15.13
CA SER A 18 -38.73 41.71 -14.41
C SER A 18 -39.76 40.70 -14.94
N LEU A 19 -40.61 40.17 -14.06
CA LEU A 19 -42.06 40.01 -14.31
C LEU A 19 -42.85 39.80 -13.00
N SER A 20 -43.94 40.55 -12.90
CA SER A 20 -44.99 40.71 -11.87
C SER A 20 -45.86 39.46 -11.67
N THR A 21 -46.75 39.26 -10.69
CA THR A 21 -47.18 39.80 -9.38
C THR A 21 -48.32 38.87 -8.91
N ASN A 22 -48.45 38.57 -7.63
CA ASN A 22 -49.70 38.83 -6.88
C ASN A 22 -49.57 38.57 -5.36
N SER A 23 -50.08 39.56 -4.64
CA SER A 23 -50.23 39.77 -3.19
C SER A 23 -51.10 38.70 -2.49
N THR A 24 -50.98 38.43 -1.18
CA THR A 24 -51.57 39.24 -0.08
C THR A 24 -50.95 38.96 1.29
N SER A 25 -51.00 39.96 2.19
CA SER A 25 -50.61 39.96 3.62
C SER A 25 -51.60 40.90 4.38
N PRO A 26 -51.53 41.21 5.70
CA PRO A 26 -50.85 40.65 6.89
C PRO A 26 -51.88 40.58 8.09
N PRO A 27 -51.62 40.81 9.43
CA PRO A 27 -50.71 41.75 10.13
C PRO A 27 -49.84 41.20 11.30
N ARG A 28 -48.87 42.03 11.71
CA ARG A 28 -47.95 41.93 12.86
C ARG A 28 -48.45 42.74 14.08
N GLN A 29 -47.97 42.39 15.28
CA GLN A 29 -47.67 43.24 16.47
C GLN A 29 -46.90 42.36 17.51
N ASN A 30 -46.09 42.79 18.48
CA ASN A 30 -45.17 43.92 18.70
C ASN A 30 -44.21 43.51 19.85
N LEU A 31 -43.01 44.09 19.88
CA LEU A 31 -42.00 44.28 20.96
C LEU A 31 -42.13 43.63 22.37
N GLY A 32 -40.98 43.21 22.93
CA GLY A 32 -40.77 43.12 24.39
C GLY A 32 -39.37 42.62 24.82
N LEU A 33 -38.57 43.48 25.46
CA LEU A 33 -37.35 43.17 26.22
C LEU A 33 -37.66 42.34 27.49
N PHE A 34 -36.65 41.67 28.08
CA PHE A 34 -36.31 41.50 29.52
C PHE A 34 -35.45 40.20 29.69
N SER A 35 -34.17 40.31 30.05
CA SER A 35 -33.58 40.27 31.41
C SER A 35 -33.43 38.87 32.02
N ALA A 36 -32.22 38.65 32.54
CA ALA A 36 -31.72 37.44 33.18
C ALA A 36 -32.45 37.04 34.46
N ALA A 37 -32.46 35.73 34.74
CA ALA A 37 -32.43 35.18 36.10
C ALA A 37 -31.89 33.74 36.07
N ALA A 38 -30.80 33.53 36.80
CA ALA A 38 -30.28 32.21 37.13
C ALA A 38 -31.11 31.59 38.27
N SER A 39 -31.30 30.28 38.25
CA SER A 39 -31.66 29.52 39.45
C SER A 39 -30.97 28.16 39.47
N ASN A 40 -30.43 27.87 40.65
CA ASN A 40 -29.60 26.75 41.01
C ASN A 40 -30.40 25.44 41.07
N PHE A 41 -29.81 24.34 40.59
CA PHE A 41 -30.11 23.01 41.13
C PHE A 41 -28.81 22.26 41.45
N SER A 42 -28.63 22.04 42.75
CA SER A 42 -27.52 21.30 43.37
C SER A 42 -27.94 19.84 43.54
N SER A 43 -27.09 18.90 43.12
CA SER A 43 -27.13 17.50 43.56
C SER A 43 -25.71 16.95 43.51
N ARG A 44 -25.10 16.86 44.70
CA ARG A 44 -23.77 16.28 44.94
C ARG A 44 -23.87 14.75 44.96
N VAL A 45 -23.08 14.07 44.13
CA VAL A 45 -22.68 12.68 44.34
C VAL A 45 -21.19 12.67 44.71
N LEU A 46 -20.89 12.27 45.94
CA LEU A 46 -19.53 12.06 46.45
C LEU A 46 -18.97 10.74 45.88
N LEU A 47 -17.92 10.81 45.07
CA LEU A 47 -17.05 9.68 44.76
C LEU A 47 -15.76 9.81 45.60
N LYS A 48 -15.59 8.89 46.56
CA LYS A 48 -14.38 8.75 47.38
C LYS A 48 -13.22 8.25 46.49
N PHE A 49 -12.18 9.06 46.35
CA PHE A 49 -10.90 8.63 45.79
C PHE A 49 -10.04 7.98 46.88
N ASN A 50 -9.74 6.69 46.73
CA ASN A 50 -8.72 6.02 47.52
C ASN A 50 -7.37 6.17 46.81
N LYS A 51 -6.40 6.81 47.49
CA LYS A 51 -4.99 6.83 47.10
C LYS A 51 -4.31 5.54 47.56
N SER A 52 -3.77 4.76 46.63
CA SER A 52 -2.65 3.86 46.92
C SER A 52 -1.70 3.87 45.72
N SER A 53 -0.58 4.54 45.92
CA SER A 53 0.58 4.61 45.02
C SER A 53 1.51 3.43 45.28
N ILE A 54 1.73 2.58 44.28
CA ILE A 54 2.86 1.63 44.26
C ILE A 54 3.62 1.88 42.95
N LEU A 55 4.79 2.51 43.07
CA LEU A 55 5.78 2.61 42.00
C LEU A 55 6.34 1.20 41.72
N ARG A 56 5.98 0.59 40.58
CA ARG A 56 6.72 -0.56 40.03
C ARG A 56 7.84 -0.03 39.14
N GLN A 57 9.07 -0.41 39.45
CA GLN A 57 10.22 -0.21 38.55
C GLN A 57 10.03 -1.04 37.26
N PRO A 58 10.45 -0.53 36.09
CA PRO A 58 10.33 -1.28 34.85
C PRO A 58 11.38 -2.41 34.80
N ARG A 59 10.93 -3.64 34.49
CA ARG A 59 11.79 -4.78 34.17
C ARG A 59 12.13 -4.77 32.67
N PRO A 60 13.34 -5.18 32.27
CA PRO A 60 13.72 -5.25 30.86
C PRO A 60 12.91 -6.32 30.10
N VAL A 61 12.47 -5.97 28.89
CA VAL A 61 11.77 -6.87 27.96
C VAL A 61 12.80 -7.79 27.29
N VAL A 62 12.53 -9.09 27.31
CA VAL A 62 13.42 -10.13 26.75
C VAL A 62 13.33 -10.11 25.22
N VAL A 63 14.45 -9.78 24.57
CA VAL A 63 14.65 -9.94 23.13
C VAL A 63 14.92 -11.43 22.84
N LYS A 64 14.07 -12.08 22.03
CA LYS A 64 14.36 -13.42 21.51
C LYS A 64 14.81 -13.32 20.04
N SER A 65 16.11 -13.48 19.80
CA SER A 65 16.64 -13.87 18.48
C SER A 65 16.44 -15.37 18.30
N GLN A 66 15.67 -15.79 17.29
CA GLN A 66 15.43 -17.22 17.06
C GLN A 66 16.64 -17.91 16.43
N SER A 67 17.34 -18.72 17.22
CA SER A 67 17.85 -20.02 16.80
C SER A 67 17.05 -21.09 17.54
N SER A 68 16.55 -22.08 16.80
CA SER A 68 15.65 -23.13 17.25
C SER A 68 16.18 -23.96 18.43
N SER A 69 15.57 -23.82 19.62
CA SER A 69 15.20 -24.90 20.56
C SER A 69 14.83 -24.31 21.94
N GLU A 70 13.78 -24.89 22.55
CA GLU A 70 13.34 -24.75 23.95
C GLU A 70 12.52 -23.50 24.35
N ILE A 71 11.20 -23.69 24.39
CA ILE A 71 10.23 -22.78 25.04
C ILE A 71 10.24 -23.10 26.53
N THR A 72 10.97 -22.32 27.32
CA THR A 72 10.77 -22.25 28.77
C THR A 72 9.57 -21.35 29.06
N ASN A 73 8.53 -21.97 29.62
CA ASN A 73 7.34 -21.31 30.19
C ASN A 73 7.72 -20.65 31.52
N ASP A 74 7.83 -19.32 31.54
CA ASP A 74 7.66 -18.50 32.75
C ASP A 74 7.67 -16.99 32.45
N ASN A 75 6.76 -16.51 31.58
CA ASN A 75 6.36 -15.10 31.58
C ASN A 75 4.92 -14.91 31.08
N ASP A 76 4.06 -14.47 31.99
CA ASP A 76 2.61 -14.27 31.90
C ASP A 76 2.23 -13.01 31.08
N ASP A 77 2.59 -12.95 29.80
CA ASP A 77 2.23 -11.81 28.92
C ASP A 77 1.12 -12.16 27.90
N HIS A 78 0.28 -13.15 28.23
CA HIS A 78 -0.87 -13.58 27.40
C HIS A 78 -0.56 -13.69 25.88
N GLY A 79 0.62 -14.20 25.54
CA GLY A 79 1.04 -14.38 24.14
C GLY A 79 1.35 -13.08 23.38
N PHE A 80 1.73 -12.01 24.06
CA PHE A 80 2.31 -10.81 23.44
C PHE A 80 3.70 -11.13 22.85
N VAL A 81 3.87 -10.91 21.55
CA VAL A 81 5.13 -11.12 20.84
C VAL A 81 5.49 -9.82 20.12
N LEU A 82 6.57 -9.17 20.55
CA LEU A 82 7.14 -8.04 19.82
C LEU A 82 8.06 -8.57 18.72
N GLU A 83 7.64 -8.41 17.48
CA GLU A 83 8.48 -8.67 16.32
C GLU A 83 9.24 -7.39 15.96
N ASP A 84 10.38 -7.20 16.62
CA ASP A 84 11.13 -5.95 16.58
C ASP A 84 12.04 -5.83 15.35
N VAL A 85 12.48 -4.60 15.09
CA VAL A 85 13.44 -4.29 14.02
C VAL A 85 14.84 -4.05 14.58
N PRO A 86 15.90 -4.38 13.82
CA PRO A 86 17.28 -4.12 14.25
C PRO A 86 17.54 -2.63 14.51
N HIS A 87 18.43 -2.37 15.46
CA HIS A 87 18.94 -1.04 15.76
C HIS A 87 20.47 -1.05 15.62
N LEU A 88 21.08 0.04 15.17
CA LEU A 88 22.54 0.11 14.97
C LEU A 88 23.31 -0.25 16.23
N THR A 89 22.81 0.12 17.41
CA THR A 89 23.44 -0.22 18.70
C THR A 89 23.46 -1.71 19.02
N SER A 90 22.68 -2.54 18.31
CA SER A 90 22.72 -3.99 18.46
C SER A 90 24.05 -4.59 17.99
N PHE A 91 24.74 -3.93 17.04
CA PHE A 91 26.05 -4.36 16.54
C PHE A 91 27.13 -3.25 16.60
N LEU A 92 26.77 -2.04 17.03
CA LEU A 92 27.64 -0.90 17.32
C LEU A 92 27.32 -0.35 18.72
N PRO A 93 27.69 -1.03 19.81
CA PRO A 93 27.21 -0.72 21.16
C PRO A 93 27.62 0.68 21.67
N ASP A 94 28.77 1.19 21.21
CA ASP A 94 29.33 2.48 21.65
C ASP A 94 28.83 3.67 20.82
N LEU A 95 27.76 3.49 20.02
CA LEU A 95 27.26 4.53 19.15
C LEU A 95 26.66 5.69 19.97
N PRO A 96 27.16 6.93 19.82
CA PRO A 96 26.64 8.08 20.54
C PRO A 96 25.20 8.39 20.10
N SER A 97 24.42 8.91 21.04
CA SER A 97 23.06 9.43 20.78
C SER A 97 23.00 10.93 20.99
N TYR A 98 22.13 11.59 20.23
CA TYR A 98 21.97 13.04 20.22
C TYR A 98 20.50 13.41 20.44
N PRO A 99 20.19 14.58 21.02
CA PRO A 99 18.81 15.06 21.07
C PRO A 99 18.27 15.26 19.65
N ASN A 100 17.03 14.84 19.41
CA ASN A 100 16.39 15.03 18.11
C ASN A 100 16.15 16.53 17.82
N PRO A 101 16.60 17.07 16.67
CA PRO A 101 16.44 18.49 16.32
C PRO A 101 14.98 18.94 16.28
N LEU A 102 14.03 18.01 16.07
CA LEU A 102 12.60 18.28 16.12
C LEU A 102 12.13 18.86 17.46
N LYS A 103 12.87 18.63 18.55
CA LYS A 103 12.59 19.24 19.86
C LYS A 103 12.59 20.78 19.81
N TYR A 104 13.34 21.35 18.88
CA TYR A 104 13.47 22.79 18.69
C TYR A 104 12.70 23.31 17.47
N SER A 105 12.01 22.41 16.74
CA SER A 105 11.20 22.79 15.59
C SER A 105 9.92 23.50 16.04
N GLN A 106 9.65 24.67 15.46
CA GLN A 106 8.41 25.42 15.75
C GLN A 106 7.16 24.60 15.42
N ALA A 107 7.19 23.80 14.35
CA ALA A 107 6.07 22.98 13.92
C ALA A 107 5.74 21.86 14.92
N TYR A 108 6.76 21.30 15.59
CA TYR A 108 6.59 20.24 16.57
C TYR A 108 6.47 20.75 18.00
N ALA A 109 6.99 21.95 18.31
CA ALA A 109 6.94 22.53 19.65
C ALA A 109 5.53 22.70 20.22
N ILE A 110 4.51 22.83 19.37
CA ILE A 110 3.10 22.95 19.80
C ILE A 110 2.44 21.60 20.10
N VAL A 111 3.07 20.48 19.72
CA VAL A 111 2.50 19.14 19.87
C VAL A 111 2.86 18.57 21.25
N LYS A 112 1.84 18.38 22.10
CA LYS A 112 2.00 17.88 23.49
C LYS A 112 2.83 16.60 23.60
N ASN A 113 2.67 15.68 22.65
CA ASN A 113 3.41 14.41 22.55
C ASN A 113 4.07 14.29 21.17
N THR A 114 5.12 15.07 20.95
CA THR A 114 5.88 15.06 19.69
C THR A 114 6.51 13.70 19.40
N PHE A 115 7.11 13.09 20.42
CA PHE A 115 7.92 11.88 20.26
C PHE A 115 7.13 10.62 20.58
N VAL A 116 7.40 9.57 19.82
CA VAL A 116 6.86 8.24 20.04
C VAL A 116 7.76 7.51 21.04
N SER A 117 7.15 6.93 22.07
CA SER A 117 7.87 6.12 23.06
C SER A 117 8.52 4.92 22.36
N PRO A 118 9.73 4.49 22.75
CA PRO A 118 10.26 3.21 22.32
C PRO A 118 9.25 2.09 22.57
N GLU A 119 8.57 2.07 23.73
CA GLU A 119 7.62 1.02 24.12
C GLU A 119 6.28 1.05 23.36
N ASP A 120 6.03 2.05 22.52
CA ASP A 120 4.79 2.10 21.73
C ASP A 120 4.84 1.00 20.65
N VAL A 121 3.85 0.12 20.67
CA VAL A 121 3.68 -0.96 19.71
C VAL A 121 2.31 -0.93 19.03
N VAL A 122 2.23 -1.53 17.85
CA VAL A 122 1.05 -1.67 17.02
C VAL A 122 0.74 -3.15 16.89
N ALA A 123 -0.42 -3.58 17.36
CA ALA A 123 -0.86 -4.97 17.22
C ALA A 123 -1.10 -5.30 15.74
N GLN A 124 -0.62 -6.45 15.29
CA GLN A 124 -0.93 -6.98 13.95
C GLN A 124 -2.41 -7.41 13.88
N GLN A 125 -2.89 -8.07 14.93
CA GLN A 125 -4.27 -8.53 15.03
C GLN A 125 -5.00 -7.77 16.13
N ILE A 126 -6.01 -6.99 15.74
CA ILE A 126 -6.85 -6.22 16.68
C ILE A 126 -8.21 -6.89 16.97
N VAL A 127 -8.59 -7.89 16.19
CA VAL A 127 -9.79 -8.70 16.40
C VAL A 127 -9.37 -10.04 16.96
N VAL A 128 -9.62 -10.24 18.25
CA VAL A 128 -9.22 -11.44 19.00
C VAL A 128 -10.39 -11.97 19.83
N GLN A 129 -10.36 -13.27 20.15
CA GLN A 129 -11.34 -13.87 21.06
C GLN A 129 -10.89 -13.72 22.51
N LYS A 130 -11.85 -13.70 23.44
CA LYS A 130 -11.54 -13.64 24.89
C LYS A 130 -10.70 -14.86 25.28
N GLY A 131 -9.51 -14.61 25.81
CA GLY A 131 -8.57 -15.66 26.24
C GLY A 131 -7.62 -16.18 25.15
N SER A 132 -7.77 -15.73 23.90
CA SER A 132 -6.79 -16.00 22.84
C SER A 132 -5.51 -15.18 23.05
N PRO A 133 -4.34 -15.66 22.58
CA PRO A 133 -3.09 -14.92 22.70
C PRO A 133 -3.18 -13.59 21.95
N ARG A 134 -2.52 -12.55 22.49
CA ARG A 134 -2.49 -11.21 21.86
C ARG A 134 -1.78 -11.21 20.51
N GLY A 135 -0.83 -12.12 20.30
CA GLY A 135 -0.14 -12.31 19.04
C GLY A 135 0.96 -11.27 18.78
N ILE A 136 1.23 -11.05 17.50
CA ILE A 136 2.38 -10.26 17.02
C ILE A 136 2.08 -8.77 17.12
N HIS A 137 3.09 -8.02 17.55
CA HIS A 137 3.11 -6.57 17.64
C HIS A 137 4.36 -6.04 16.95
N PHE A 138 4.24 -4.89 16.30
CA PHE A 138 5.33 -4.17 15.65
C PHE A 138 5.61 -2.87 16.37
N ARG A 139 6.84 -2.38 16.31
CA ARG A 139 7.18 -1.10 16.93
C ARG A 139 6.50 0.05 16.19
N ARG A 140 5.87 0.98 16.90
CA ARG A 140 5.20 2.14 16.29
C ARG A 140 6.21 3.07 15.61
N ALA A 141 5.94 3.44 14.37
CA ALA A 141 6.78 4.37 13.62
C ALA A 141 6.58 5.81 14.11
N GLY A 142 7.61 6.64 13.97
CA GLY A 142 7.57 8.07 14.29
C GLY A 142 8.86 8.60 14.91
N PRO A 143 8.94 9.91 15.16
CA PRO A 143 10.15 10.54 15.69
C PRO A 143 10.44 10.06 17.12
N ARG A 144 11.72 9.79 17.39
CA ARG A 144 12.23 9.46 18.74
C ARG A 144 12.87 10.68 19.38
N GLU A 145 12.94 10.73 20.71
CA GLU A 145 13.61 11.82 21.43
C GLU A 145 15.12 11.90 21.13
N LYS A 146 15.72 10.74 20.84
CA LYS A 146 17.14 10.60 20.51
C LYS A 146 17.32 10.13 19.07
N VAL A 147 18.36 10.65 18.44
CA VAL A 147 18.84 10.26 17.11
C VAL A 147 20.28 9.75 17.19
N TYR A 148 20.69 8.95 16.23
CA TYR A 148 22.02 8.31 16.18
C TYR A 148 22.86 8.76 14.97
N PHE A 149 22.35 9.76 14.26
CA PHE A 149 23.06 10.46 13.20
C PHE A 149 22.99 11.96 13.47
N LYS A 150 24.14 12.63 13.40
CA LYS A 150 24.15 14.09 13.30
C LYS A 150 23.85 14.51 11.87
N PRO A 151 23.05 15.55 11.64
CA PRO A 151 22.68 15.97 10.30
C PRO A 151 23.85 16.18 9.35
N GLU A 152 24.91 16.83 9.83
CA GLU A 152 26.14 17.13 9.08
C GLU A 152 26.99 15.89 8.74
N GLN A 153 26.72 14.75 9.38
CA GLN A 153 27.38 13.48 9.12
C GLN A 153 26.57 12.59 8.18
N VAL A 154 25.31 12.91 7.89
CA VAL A 154 24.46 12.07 7.05
C VAL A 154 24.80 12.28 5.59
N ARG A 155 25.10 11.17 4.91
CA ARG A 155 25.04 11.06 3.46
C ARG A 155 24.02 9.97 3.13
N ALA A 156 22.84 10.40 2.71
CA ALA A 156 21.75 9.51 2.37
C ALA A 156 21.77 9.16 0.88
N CYS A 157 21.33 7.96 0.52
CA CYS A 157 21.02 7.61 -0.86
C CYS A 157 19.61 7.04 -1.01
N ILE A 158 18.97 7.35 -2.14
CA ILE A 158 17.65 6.86 -2.51
C ILE A 158 17.78 6.10 -3.83
N VAL A 159 17.21 4.89 -3.90
CA VAL A 159 17.18 4.07 -5.11
C VAL A 159 15.77 3.55 -5.37
N THR A 160 15.35 3.53 -6.63
CA THR A 160 14.05 2.95 -7.05
C THR A 160 14.25 1.78 -7.99
N CYS A 161 13.63 0.65 -7.67
CA CYS A 161 13.79 -0.61 -8.42
C CYS A 161 12.44 -1.20 -8.85
N GLY A 162 12.47 -2.02 -9.90
CA GLY A 162 11.30 -2.75 -10.42
C GLY A 162 10.37 -1.89 -11.27
N GLY A 163 9.13 -2.36 -11.46
CA GLY A 163 8.12 -1.67 -12.26
C GLY A 163 7.59 -0.38 -11.62
N LEU A 164 7.16 0.56 -12.46
CA LEU A 164 6.59 1.84 -12.04
C LEU A 164 5.30 1.65 -11.22
N CYS A 165 5.02 2.59 -10.33
CA CYS A 165 3.82 2.68 -9.51
C CYS A 165 3.55 4.17 -9.28
N PRO A 166 2.29 4.63 -9.28
CA PRO A 166 1.97 5.98 -8.84
C PRO A 166 2.54 6.25 -7.44
N GLY A 167 3.07 7.45 -7.20
CA GLY A 167 3.59 7.86 -5.88
C GLY A 167 5.10 7.69 -5.66
N ILE A 168 5.86 7.02 -6.55
CA ILE A 168 7.32 6.89 -6.37
C ILE A 168 8.01 8.26 -6.25
N ASN A 169 7.69 9.19 -7.14
CA ASN A 169 8.24 10.56 -7.07
C ASN A 169 7.83 11.29 -5.78
N THR A 170 6.61 11.04 -5.27
CA THR A 170 6.16 11.59 -3.99
C THR A 170 7.01 11.06 -2.85
N VAL A 171 7.25 9.74 -2.78
CA VAL A 171 8.14 9.14 -1.77
C VAL A 171 9.54 9.76 -1.84
N ILE A 172 10.15 9.87 -3.03
CA ILE A 172 11.48 10.49 -3.19
C ILE A 172 11.48 11.93 -2.66
N ARG A 173 10.48 12.73 -3.06
CA ARG A 173 10.34 14.11 -2.60
C ARG A 173 10.25 14.20 -1.09
N GLU A 174 9.40 13.38 -0.48
CA GLU A 174 9.12 13.45 0.95
C GLU A 174 10.29 12.94 1.81
N ILE A 175 11.11 12.00 1.31
CA ILE A 175 12.36 11.62 1.97
C ILE A 175 13.34 12.79 1.94
N VAL A 176 13.57 13.40 0.76
CA VAL A 176 14.50 14.53 0.60
C VAL A 176 14.06 15.73 1.45
N CYS A 177 12.78 16.10 1.37
CA CYS A 177 12.21 17.17 2.17
C CYS A 177 12.23 16.84 3.67
N GLY A 178 11.98 15.59 4.05
CA GLY A 178 12.02 15.16 5.44
C GLY A 178 13.43 15.25 6.03
N LEU A 179 14.42 14.71 5.32
CA LEU A 179 15.83 14.80 5.70
C LEU A 179 16.29 16.25 5.83
N HIS A 180 16.00 17.09 4.83
CA HIS A 180 16.42 18.49 4.83
C HIS A 180 15.64 19.36 5.82
N ASN A 181 14.32 19.42 5.71
CA ASN A 181 13.50 20.37 6.47
C ASN A 181 13.33 19.98 7.94
N MET A 182 13.27 18.68 8.26
CA MET A 182 13.04 18.22 9.63
C MET A 182 14.35 17.98 10.38
N TYR A 183 15.38 17.51 9.68
CA TYR A 183 16.63 17.09 10.30
C TYR A 183 17.85 17.91 9.88
N GLY A 184 17.78 18.78 8.87
CA GLY A 184 18.92 19.60 8.43
C GLY A 184 19.99 18.83 7.64
N VAL A 185 19.61 17.72 7.00
CA VAL A 185 20.50 16.91 6.16
C VAL A 185 20.55 17.49 4.74
N ASP A 186 21.74 17.83 4.26
CA ASP A 186 21.96 18.47 2.95
C ASP A 186 22.58 17.56 1.88
N ASP A 187 23.08 16.39 2.26
CA ASP A 187 23.77 15.45 1.37
C ASP A 187 22.89 14.22 1.09
N VAL A 188 22.03 14.36 0.08
CA VAL A 188 21.14 13.29 -0.39
C VAL A 188 21.44 12.97 -1.85
N LEU A 189 21.74 11.70 -2.14
CA LEU A 189 22.05 11.19 -3.47
C LEU A 189 20.89 10.36 -4.01
N GLY A 190 20.55 10.53 -5.28
CA GLY A 190 19.68 9.63 -6.03
C GLY A 190 20.53 8.66 -6.85
N ILE A 191 20.35 7.36 -6.66
CA ILE A 191 21.02 6.31 -7.43
C ILE A 191 20.19 6.02 -8.68
N GLN A 192 20.76 6.24 -9.86
CA GLN A 192 19.99 6.12 -11.11
C GLN A 192 19.92 4.69 -11.64
N GLY A 193 18.75 4.28 -12.15
CA GLY A 193 18.61 3.01 -12.87
C GLY A 193 18.58 1.77 -11.96
N GLY A 194 18.02 1.88 -10.76
CA GLY A 194 17.87 0.76 -9.81
C GLY A 194 19.21 0.27 -9.23
N TYR A 195 19.29 -1.00 -8.84
CA TYR A 195 20.51 -1.55 -8.20
C TYR A 195 21.76 -1.44 -9.07
N ARG A 196 21.62 -1.44 -10.41
CA ARG A 196 22.72 -1.22 -11.35
C ARG A 196 23.37 0.15 -11.22
N GLY A 197 22.65 1.13 -10.68
CA GLY A 197 23.14 2.47 -10.40
C GLY A 197 24.29 2.51 -9.41
N PHE A 198 24.35 1.55 -8.48
CA PHE A 198 25.41 1.52 -7.47
C PHE A 198 26.78 1.37 -8.10
N TYR A 199 26.98 0.49 -9.08
CA TYR A 199 28.29 0.25 -9.68
C TYR A 199 28.54 0.95 -11.02
N SER A 200 27.56 1.70 -11.54
CA SER A 200 27.74 2.55 -12.74
C SER A 200 28.14 3.99 -12.40
N GLN A 201 28.31 4.32 -11.11
CA GLN A 201 28.61 5.68 -10.61
C GLN A 201 27.62 6.77 -11.04
N ASN A 202 26.41 6.39 -11.46
CA ASN A 202 25.36 7.33 -11.83
C ASN A 202 24.58 7.80 -10.59
N THR A 203 25.01 8.92 -10.01
CA THR A 203 24.31 9.62 -8.92
C THR A 203 23.86 11.00 -9.32
N ILE A 204 22.71 11.42 -8.80
CA ILE A 204 22.25 12.80 -8.87
C ILE A 204 22.14 13.38 -7.46
N LYS A 205 22.55 14.63 -7.26
CA LYS A 205 22.35 15.31 -5.97
C LYS A 205 20.89 15.75 -5.86
N LEU A 206 20.19 15.22 -4.87
CA LEU A 206 18.79 15.56 -4.59
C LEU A 206 18.73 16.71 -3.59
N THR A 207 17.99 17.77 -3.95
CA THR A 207 17.75 18.93 -3.10
C THR A 207 16.25 19.23 -3.06
N PRO A 208 15.71 19.88 -2.01
CA PRO A 208 14.31 20.29 -1.96
C PRO A 208 13.87 21.06 -3.21
N LYS A 209 14.75 21.92 -3.73
CA LYS A 209 14.51 22.66 -4.97
C LYS A 209 14.34 21.73 -6.17
N LEU A 210 15.21 20.73 -6.33
CA LEU A 210 15.14 19.77 -7.43
C LEU A 210 13.89 18.88 -7.35
N VAL A 211 13.49 18.48 -6.14
CA VAL A 211 12.35 17.57 -5.93
C VAL A 211 11.00 18.29 -5.78
N ASN A 212 10.98 19.63 -5.82
CA ASN A 212 9.80 20.42 -5.45
C ASN A 212 8.51 19.95 -6.13
N ASP A 213 8.56 19.73 -7.45
CA ASP A 213 7.39 19.44 -8.29
C ASP A 213 7.35 18.02 -8.83
N ILE A 214 8.28 17.13 -8.44
CA ILE A 214 8.34 15.79 -9.04
C ILE A 214 7.10 14.94 -8.68
N HIS A 215 6.47 15.20 -7.53
CA HIS A 215 5.22 14.55 -7.08
C HIS A 215 4.03 14.78 -8.03
N LYS A 216 4.07 15.82 -8.86
CA LYS A 216 3.04 16.11 -9.88
C LYS A 216 3.16 15.25 -11.13
N ARG A 217 4.21 14.42 -11.22
CA ARG A 217 4.50 13.55 -12.37
C ARG A 217 4.51 12.11 -11.92
N GLY A 218 3.99 11.21 -12.76
CA GLY A 218 4.16 9.78 -12.55
C GLY A 218 5.59 9.30 -12.85
N GLY A 219 5.80 8.00 -12.69
CA GLY A 219 7.12 7.38 -12.85
C GLY A 219 8.10 7.74 -11.74
N THR A 220 9.40 7.75 -12.07
CA THR A 220 10.51 8.06 -11.14
C THR A 220 11.55 8.96 -11.81
N CYS A 221 11.96 10.02 -11.12
CA CYS A 221 13.05 10.89 -11.58
C CYS A 221 14.44 10.22 -11.55
N LEU A 222 14.57 9.09 -10.85
CA LEU A 222 15.82 8.33 -10.74
C LEU A 222 15.99 7.28 -11.83
N GLN A 223 15.00 7.08 -12.71
CA GLN A 223 14.90 5.87 -13.55
C GLN A 223 14.81 4.60 -12.67
N THR A 224 14.48 3.47 -13.27
CA THR A 224 14.37 2.20 -12.55
C THR A 224 14.83 1.06 -13.44
N SER A 225 15.22 -0.06 -12.83
CA SER A 225 15.52 -1.30 -13.54
C SER A 225 15.04 -2.52 -12.77
N ARG A 226 14.91 -3.65 -13.48
CA ARG A 226 14.71 -4.98 -12.91
C ARG A 226 16.06 -5.70 -12.83
N GLY A 227 16.25 -6.55 -11.82
CA GLY A 227 17.49 -7.30 -11.60
C GLY A 227 18.70 -6.44 -11.23
N GLY A 228 19.90 -6.98 -11.50
CA GLY A 228 21.17 -6.29 -11.31
C GLY A 228 21.62 -6.17 -9.85
N HIS A 229 21.04 -6.94 -8.94
CA HIS A 229 21.43 -6.99 -7.53
C HIS A 229 22.75 -7.75 -7.36
N ASP A 230 23.75 -7.10 -6.78
CA ASP A 230 25.00 -7.71 -6.34
C ASP A 230 25.35 -7.12 -4.97
N THR A 231 25.07 -7.89 -3.91
CA THR A 231 25.18 -7.41 -2.52
C THR A 231 26.56 -6.84 -2.22
N LYS A 232 27.63 -7.52 -2.64
CA LYS A 232 29.01 -7.10 -2.33
C LYS A 232 29.31 -5.77 -3.02
N LYS A 233 29.09 -5.68 -4.33
CA LYS A 233 29.33 -4.44 -5.09
C LYS A 233 28.50 -3.27 -4.57
N ILE A 234 27.26 -3.52 -4.17
CA ILE A 234 26.38 -2.48 -3.62
C ILE A 234 26.95 -1.97 -2.29
N VAL A 235 27.28 -2.87 -1.35
CA VAL A 235 27.82 -2.48 -0.03
C VAL A 235 29.21 -1.85 -0.15
N ASP A 236 30.06 -2.34 -1.06
CA ASP A 236 31.35 -1.71 -1.37
C ASP A 236 31.14 -0.26 -1.83
N ASN A 237 30.20 -0.01 -2.76
CA ASN A 237 29.89 1.36 -3.21
C ASN A 237 29.23 2.23 -2.14
N ILE A 238 28.43 1.65 -1.24
CA ILE A 238 27.88 2.37 -0.07
C ILE A 238 29.05 2.86 0.80
N GLN A 239 29.99 1.97 1.10
CA GLN A 239 31.16 2.27 1.93
C GLN A 239 32.11 3.26 1.26
N ASP A 240 32.49 3.04 0.00
CA ASP A 240 33.42 3.87 -0.77
C ASP A 240 32.92 5.33 -0.90
N ARG A 241 31.59 5.49 -0.96
CA ARG A 241 30.96 6.82 -1.06
C ARG A 241 30.65 7.43 0.30
N GLY A 242 30.91 6.73 1.40
CA GLY A 242 30.56 7.19 2.76
C GLY A 242 29.05 7.34 2.97
N ILE A 243 28.23 6.56 2.27
CA ILE A 243 26.77 6.57 2.44
C ILE A 243 26.44 5.86 3.76
N ASN A 244 25.66 6.51 4.62
CA ASN A 244 25.26 5.97 5.92
C ASN A 244 23.74 5.85 6.12
N GLN A 245 22.95 6.25 5.13
CA GLN A 245 21.51 5.96 5.08
C GLN A 245 21.10 5.54 3.67
N VAL A 246 20.39 4.43 3.55
CA VAL A 246 20.03 3.81 2.26
C VAL A 246 18.52 3.57 2.22
N TYR A 247 17.82 4.33 1.37
CA TYR A 247 16.38 4.23 1.16
C TYR A 247 16.08 3.49 -0.14
N ILE A 248 15.50 2.29 -0.03
CA ILE A 248 15.30 1.37 -1.15
C ILE A 248 13.81 1.23 -1.46
N ILE A 249 13.35 1.83 -2.55
CA ILE A 249 11.94 1.81 -2.97
C ILE A 249 11.73 0.70 -4.00
N GLY A 250 10.89 -0.28 -3.71
CA GLY A 250 10.69 -1.42 -4.62
C GLY A 250 9.69 -2.47 -4.16
N GLY A 251 9.44 -3.46 -5.01
CA GLY A 251 8.60 -4.62 -4.67
C GLY A 251 9.38 -5.75 -3.99
N ASP A 252 8.86 -6.97 -4.04
CA ASP A 252 9.40 -8.16 -3.35
C ASP A 252 10.87 -8.43 -3.66
N GLY A 253 11.23 -8.56 -4.94
CA GLY A 253 12.62 -8.80 -5.34
C GLY A 253 13.57 -7.70 -4.88
N THR A 254 13.07 -6.46 -4.77
CA THR A 254 13.83 -5.36 -4.22
C THR A 254 14.02 -5.49 -2.71
N HIS A 255 12.97 -5.87 -1.97
CA HIS A 255 13.04 -6.08 -0.52
C HIS A 255 13.94 -7.27 -0.15
N LYS A 256 13.94 -8.35 -0.95
CA LYS A 256 14.93 -9.44 -0.81
C LYS A 256 16.37 -8.90 -0.92
N GLY A 257 16.61 -8.02 -1.90
CA GLY A 257 17.89 -7.32 -2.04
C GLY A 257 18.21 -6.41 -0.84
N ALA A 258 17.24 -5.65 -0.35
CA ALA A 258 17.39 -4.78 0.82
C ALA A 258 17.75 -5.56 2.09
N ALA A 259 17.11 -6.71 2.32
CA ALA A 259 17.45 -7.61 3.42
C ALA A 259 18.89 -8.13 3.30
N ALA A 260 19.33 -8.50 2.09
CA ALA A 260 20.70 -8.95 1.86
C ALA A 260 21.73 -7.82 2.10
N ILE A 261 21.43 -6.59 1.68
CA ILE A 261 22.26 -5.41 1.94
C ILE A 261 22.35 -5.14 3.44
N SER A 262 21.20 -5.15 4.15
CA SER A 262 21.17 -4.93 5.60
C SER A 262 22.00 -5.96 6.37
N LYS A 263 21.89 -7.25 6.01
CA LYS A 263 22.69 -8.32 6.65
C LYS A 263 24.18 -8.16 6.40
N GLU A 264 24.58 -7.77 5.18
CA GLU A 264 25.98 -7.56 4.85
C GLU A 264 26.55 -6.31 5.55
N VAL A 265 25.77 -5.23 5.66
CA VAL A 265 26.10 -4.04 6.46
C VAL A 265 26.36 -4.38 7.93
N GLU A 266 25.45 -5.16 8.53
CA GLU A 266 25.57 -5.63 9.92
C GLU A 266 26.82 -6.50 10.09
N LYS A 267 27.03 -7.47 9.19
CA LYS A 267 28.21 -8.35 9.19
C LYS A 267 29.52 -7.59 9.12
N ARG A 268 29.56 -6.48 8.38
CA ARG A 268 30.75 -5.61 8.25
C ARG A 268 30.89 -4.59 9.39
N GLY A 269 29.92 -4.50 10.31
CA GLY A 269 29.92 -3.51 11.38
C GLY A 269 29.88 -2.08 10.86
N LEU A 270 29.17 -1.81 9.76
CA LEU A 270 29.09 -0.47 9.19
C LEU A 270 27.98 0.34 9.86
N GLN A 271 28.24 1.62 10.18
CA GLN A 271 27.21 2.55 10.65
C GLN A 271 26.32 3.00 9.47
N VAL A 272 25.55 2.08 8.91
CA VAL A 272 24.64 2.32 7.77
C VAL A 272 23.23 1.87 8.13
N ALA A 273 22.27 2.78 8.06
CA ALA A 273 20.85 2.45 8.20
C ALA A 273 20.27 2.07 6.82
N VAL A 274 19.69 0.88 6.72
CA VAL A 274 19.05 0.36 5.50
C VAL A 274 17.56 0.27 5.73
N VAL A 275 16.77 0.94 4.90
CA VAL A 275 15.31 0.93 4.96
C VAL A 275 14.70 0.56 3.61
N GLY A 276 13.78 -0.41 3.63
CA GLY A 276 12.94 -0.77 2.49
C GLY A 276 11.65 0.04 2.49
N ILE A 277 11.23 0.52 1.32
CA ILE A 277 9.97 1.21 1.13
C ILE A 277 9.09 0.36 0.21
N PRO A 278 7.99 -0.22 0.74
CA PRO A 278 7.23 -1.25 0.06
C PRO A 278 6.42 -0.65 -1.09
N LYS A 279 6.79 -1.03 -2.32
CA LYS A 279 6.15 -0.57 -3.56
C LYS A 279 5.57 -1.76 -4.33
N THR A 280 4.26 -1.95 -4.20
CA THR A 280 3.45 -2.84 -5.03
C THR A 280 2.19 -2.09 -5.44
N ILE A 281 1.70 -2.34 -6.67
CA ILE A 281 0.42 -1.79 -7.14
C ILE A 281 -0.73 -2.77 -6.89
N ASP A 282 -0.38 -4.04 -6.60
CA ASP A 282 -1.32 -5.16 -6.48
C ASP A 282 -1.87 -5.29 -5.04
N ASN A 283 -1.36 -4.48 -4.10
CA ASN A 283 -1.73 -4.51 -2.69
C ASN A 283 -1.56 -5.88 -2.01
N ASP A 284 -0.47 -6.55 -2.36
CA ASP A 284 -0.24 -7.96 -2.05
C ASP A 284 0.74 -8.19 -0.88
N ILE A 285 1.06 -7.16 -0.10
CA ILE A 285 1.94 -7.29 1.08
C ILE A 285 1.11 -7.65 2.31
N ALA A 286 1.33 -8.85 2.86
CA ALA A 286 0.48 -9.41 3.90
C ALA A 286 0.46 -8.67 5.25
N VAL A 287 1.56 -7.98 5.57
CA VAL A 287 1.75 -7.38 6.89
C VAL A 287 1.22 -5.94 6.98
N ILE A 288 0.92 -5.29 5.84
CA ILE A 288 0.44 -3.90 5.80
C ILE A 288 -1.00 -3.85 5.30
N ASP A 289 -1.77 -2.86 5.77
CA ASP A 289 -3.18 -2.69 5.39
C ASP A 289 -3.33 -2.32 3.91
N LYS A 290 -2.40 -1.49 3.42
CA LYS A 290 -2.40 -0.98 2.05
C LYS A 290 -0.99 -0.59 1.60
N SER A 291 -0.72 -0.74 0.31
CA SER A 291 0.49 -0.28 -0.40
C SER A 291 0.21 0.98 -1.23
N PHE A 292 1.21 1.84 -1.38
CA PHE A 292 1.00 3.12 -2.04
C PHE A 292 0.87 2.95 -3.56
N GLY A 293 -0.01 3.74 -4.16
CA GLY A 293 -0.34 3.68 -5.58
C GLY A 293 -1.50 2.73 -5.89
N PHE A 294 -1.96 1.92 -4.94
CA PHE A 294 -3.11 1.03 -5.12
C PHE A 294 -4.41 1.81 -5.35
N ASP A 295 -4.70 2.84 -4.55
CA ASP A 295 -5.95 3.60 -4.71
C ASP A 295 -5.98 4.38 -6.02
N THR A 296 -4.84 4.96 -6.40
CA THR A 296 -4.65 5.57 -7.71
C THR A 296 -4.88 4.54 -8.82
N ALA A 297 -4.39 3.31 -8.65
CA ALA A 297 -4.57 2.25 -9.64
C ALA A 297 -6.04 1.83 -9.80
N VAL A 298 -6.76 1.72 -8.69
CA VAL A 298 -8.20 1.43 -8.68
C VAL A 298 -8.98 2.54 -9.40
N GLU A 299 -8.64 3.80 -9.16
CA GLU A 299 -9.29 4.94 -9.83
C GLU A 299 -9.09 4.92 -11.36
N GLU A 300 -7.87 4.66 -11.83
CA GLU A 300 -7.61 4.56 -13.28
C GLU A 300 -8.19 3.28 -13.90
N ALA A 301 -8.17 2.17 -13.18
CA ALA A 301 -8.83 0.94 -13.61
C ALA A 301 -10.33 1.17 -13.81
N GLN A 302 -10.98 1.90 -12.89
CA GLN A 302 -12.39 2.27 -13.02
C GLN A 302 -12.65 3.09 -14.29
N ARG A 303 -11.75 4.03 -14.66
CA ARG A 303 -11.89 4.79 -15.91
C ARG A 303 -11.85 3.89 -17.14
N ALA A 304 -10.95 2.91 -17.18
CA ALA A 304 -10.85 1.95 -18.28
C ALA A 304 -12.08 1.02 -18.35
N ILE A 305 -12.54 0.53 -17.20
CA ILE A 305 -13.77 -0.28 -17.08
C ILE A 305 -14.97 0.50 -17.61
N ASN A 306 -15.15 1.75 -17.17
CA ASN A 306 -16.27 2.58 -17.61
C ASN A 306 -16.21 2.87 -19.11
N ALA A 307 -15.04 3.16 -19.67
CA ALA A 307 -14.87 3.36 -21.11
C ALA A 307 -15.26 2.10 -21.91
N ALA A 308 -14.79 0.94 -21.47
CA ALA A 308 -15.16 -0.34 -22.08
C ALA A 308 -16.67 -0.63 -21.96
N HIS A 309 -17.28 -0.27 -20.84
CA HIS A 309 -18.71 -0.46 -20.62
C HIS A 309 -19.54 0.39 -21.59
N VAL A 310 -19.22 1.68 -21.72
CA VAL A 310 -19.88 2.59 -22.66
C VAL A 310 -19.74 2.09 -24.11
N GLU A 311 -18.53 1.67 -24.50
CA GLU A 311 -18.29 1.10 -25.83
C GLU A 311 -19.12 -0.17 -26.08
N ALA A 312 -19.24 -1.05 -25.10
CA ALA A 312 -20.03 -2.27 -25.23
C ALA A 312 -21.54 -2.00 -25.27
N GLU A 313 -22.04 -1.05 -24.47
CA GLU A 313 -23.46 -0.71 -24.40
C GLU A 313 -23.96 -0.01 -25.68
N CYS A 314 -23.11 0.76 -26.35
CA CYS A 314 -23.50 1.57 -27.51
C CYS A 314 -23.60 0.78 -28.84
N VAL A 315 -23.34 -0.53 -28.83
CA VAL A 315 -23.32 -1.37 -30.05
C VAL A 315 -24.10 -2.66 -29.83
N ALA A 316 -24.75 -3.16 -30.89
CA ALA A 316 -25.45 -4.44 -30.81
C ALA A 316 -24.46 -5.59 -30.56
N ASN A 317 -24.82 -6.49 -29.63
CA ASN A 317 -23.99 -7.61 -29.18
C ASN A 317 -22.58 -7.16 -28.77
N GLY A 318 -22.50 -6.08 -27.99
CA GLY A 318 -21.23 -5.48 -27.58
C GLY A 318 -20.50 -6.27 -26.50
N VAL A 319 -19.21 -6.50 -26.68
CA VAL A 319 -18.36 -7.21 -25.72
C VAL A 319 -17.18 -6.31 -25.37
N GLY A 320 -17.11 -5.87 -24.11
CA GLY A 320 -15.95 -5.16 -23.57
C GLY A 320 -15.05 -6.11 -22.79
N ILE A 321 -13.76 -6.13 -23.08
CA ILE A 321 -12.75 -6.87 -22.29
C ILE A 321 -11.72 -5.87 -21.78
N VAL A 322 -11.49 -5.85 -20.46
CA VAL A 322 -10.49 -4.98 -19.82
C VAL A 322 -9.50 -5.84 -19.05
N LYS A 323 -8.22 -5.78 -19.43
CA LYS A 323 -7.15 -6.43 -18.68
C LYS A 323 -6.65 -5.49 -17.58
N LEU A 324 -6.55 -5.96 -16.34
CA LEU A 324 -6.05 -5.19 -15.20
C LEU A 324 -4.81 -5.84 -14.56
N MET A 325 -4.22 -5.12 -13.61
CA MET A 325 -3.16 -5.63 -12.74
C MET A 325 -3.69 -6.77 -11.86
N GLY A 326 -2.79 -7.59 -11.31
CA GLY A 326 -3.15 -8.83 -10.62
C GLY A 326 -2.38 -10.02 -11.17
N ARG A 327 -1.11 -10.14 -10.76
CA ARG A 327 -0.19 -11.21 -11.20
C ARG A 327 -0.61 -12.61 -10.73
N TYR A 328 -1.34 -12.70 -9.63
CA TYR A 328 -1.79 -13.97 -9.05
C TYR A 328 -3.27 -14.16 -9.35
N SER A 329 -3.64 -15.34 -9.84
CA SER A 329 -5.04 -15.64 -10.17
C SER A 329 -5.89 -15.65 -8.91
N GLU A 330 -6.98 -14.88 -8.92
CA GLU A 330 -7.86 -14.72 -7.76
C GLU A 330 -8.91 -15.83 -7.69
N SER A 331 -9.43 -16.27 -8.85
CA SER A 331 -10.47 -17.29 -8.94
C SER A 331 -10.29 -18.15 -10.19
N PRO A 332 -10.39 -19.49 -10.09
CA PRO A 332 -10.34 -20.34 -11.26
C PRO A 332 -11.62 -20.22 -12.09
N PHE A 333 -11.50 -20.36 -13.42
CA PHE A 333 -12.63 -20.39 -14.36
C PHE A 333 -12.36 -21.41 -15.46
N TYR A 334 -13.38 -21.72 -16.26
CA TYR A 334 -13.28 -22.57 -17.45
C TYR A 334 -14.09 -21.93 -18.59
N LEU A 335 -13.67 -22.16 -19.83
CA LEU A 335 -14.24 -21.48 -21.01
C LEU A 335 -15.54 -22.12 -21.49
N GLU A 336 -15.49 -23.42 -21.80
CA GLU A 336 -16.54 -24.15 -22.49
C GLU A 336 -17.33 -25.08 -21.56
N GLY A 337 -18.54 -25.47 -21.99
CA GLY A 337 -19.41 -26.38 -21.23
C GLY A 337 -20.38 -25.66 -20.31
N GLN A 338 -21.22 -26.44 -19.63
CA GLN A 338 -22.32 -25.90 -18.84
C GLN A 338 -21.82 -25.12 -17.62
N GLY A 339 -22.13 -23.82 -17.55
CA GLY A 339 -21.65 -22.88 -16.55
C GLY A 339 -20.30 -22.25 -16.88
N GLY A 340 -19.75 -22.49 -18.07
CA GLY A 340 -18.50 -21.92 -18.55
C GLY A 340 -18.63 -20.44 -18.91
N LEU A 341 -17.49 -19.76 -19.03
CA LEU A 341 -17.45 -18.33 -19.36
C LEU A 341 -18.18 -18.02 -20.68
N LEU A 342 -18.00 -18.82 -21.72
CA LEU A 342 -18.59 -18.56 -23.03
C LEU A 342 -20.13 -18.68 -23.00
N GLU A 343 -20.68 -19.66 -22.29
CA GLU A 343 -22.14 -19.78 -22.11
C GLU A 343 -22.71 -18.57 -21.34
N TYR A 344 -22.00 -18.12 -20.30
CA TYR A 344 -22.41 -16.92 -19.55
C TYR A 344 -22.40 -15.66 -20.43
N VAL A 345 -21.36 -15.47 -21.25
CA VAL A 345 -21.28 -14.35 -22.20
C VAL A 345 -22.47 -14.38 -23.17
N GLU A 346 -22.84 -15.55 -23.71
CA GLU A 346 -24.03 -15.67 -24.56
C GLU A 346 -25.32 -15.30 -23.86
N GLN A 347 -25.51 -15.76 -22.61
CA GLN A 347 -26.70 -15.45 -21.82
C GLN A 347 -26.81 -13.94 -21.60
N ARG A 348 -25.72 -13.29 -21.19
CA ARG A 348 -25.68 -11.84 -20.95
C ARG A 348 -25.92 -11.04 -22.23
N LEU A 349 -25.39 -11.46 -23.37
CA LEU A 349 -25.68 -10.83 -24.66
C LEU A 349 -27.17 -10.93 -25.03
N LYS A 350 -27.82 -12.07 -24.78
CA LYS A 350 -29.27 -12.24 -25.03
C LYS A 350 -30.14 -11.39 -24.10
N GLU A 351 -29.75 -11.28 -22.84
CA GLU A 351 -30.53 -10.56 -21.81
C GLU A 351 -30.33 -9.04 -21.88
N ASN A 352 -29.09 -8.60 -22.09
CA ASN A 352 -28.69 -7.19 -21.93
C ASN A 352 -28.21 -6.54 -23.24
N GLY A 353 -27.98 -7.31 -24.31
CA GLY A 353 -27.39 -6.80 -25.56
C GLY A 353 -25.89 -6.50 -25.49
N HIS A 354 -25.29 -6.55 -24.30
CA HIS A 354 -23.88 -6.28 -24.07
C HIS A 354 -23.33 -7.03 -22.84
N VAL A 355 -22.00 -7.15 -22.75
CA VAL A 355 -21.30 -7.74 -21.60
C VAL A 355 -19.92 -7.11 -21.41
N LEU A 356 -19.51 -6.98 -20.15
CA LEU A 356 -18.19 -6.49 -19.76
C LEU A 356 -17.44 -7.57 -18.99
N ILE A 357 -16.19 -7.83 -19.38
CA ILE A 357 -15.31 -8.81 -18.76
C ILE A 357 -14.07 -8.08 -18.23
N VAL A 358 -13.83 -8.17 -16.94
CA VAL A 358 -12.62 -7.64 -16.29
C VAL A 358 -11.71 -8.82 -15.95
N LEU A 359 -10.46 -8.75 -16.39
CA LEU A 359 -9.53 -9.88 -16.35
C LEU A 359 -8.20 -9.46 -15.72
N ALA A 360 -7.79 -10.09 -14.63
CA ALA A 360 -6.45 -9.90 -14.07
C ALA A 360 -5.38 -10.52 -14.99
N GLU A 361 -4.22 -9.88 -15.13
CA GLU A 361 -3.13 -10.37 -16.00
C GLU A 361 -2.67 -11.81 -15.67
N GLY A 362 -2.80 -12.23 -14.42
CA GLY A 362 -2.44 -13.56 -13.94
C GLY A 362 -3.54 -14.62 -14.08
N ALA A 363 -4.76 -14.24 -14.47
CA ALA A 363 -5.86 -15.19 -14.66
C ALA A 363 -5.62 -16.05 -15.91
N GLY A 364 -6.02 -17.32 -15.88
CA GLY A 364 -6.08 -18.21 -17.05
C GLY A 364 -4.73 -18.51 -17.73
N GLN A 365 -3.60 -18.26 -17.07
CA GLN A 365 -2.25 -18.48 -17.62
C GLN A 365 -2.01 -19.93 -18.06
N GLU A 366 -2.70 -20.89 -17.44
CA GLU A 366 -2.70 -22.30 -17.82
C GLU A 366 -3.27 -22.52 -19.22
N TYR A 367 -4.35 -21.83 -19.59
CA TYR A 367 -4.99 -21.97 -20.90
C TYR A 367 -4.14 -21.37 -22.01
N VAL A 368 -3.56 -20.19 -21.76
CA VAL A 368 -2.66 -19.53 -22.71
C VAL A 368 -1.40 -20.36 -22.93
N SER A 369 -0.89 -21.03 -21.89
CA SER A 369 0.31 -21.88 -21.99
C SER A 369 0.11 -23.19 -22.75
N GLN A 370 -1.13 -23.69 -22.81
CA GLN A 370 -1.48 -24.90 -23.57
C GLN A 370 -1.72 -24.59 -25.05
N SER A 371 -2.27 -23.42 -25.35
CA SER A 371 -2.57 -22.97 -26.72
C SER A 371 -1.35 -22.41 -27.45
N ALA A 372 -0.47 -21.70 -26.75
CA ALA A 372 0.81 -21.23 -27.29
C ALA A 372 1.92 -22.26 -27.00
N GLN A 373 2.75 -22.61 -27.99
CA GLN A 373 4.03 -23.32 -27.79
C GLN A 373 5.03 -22.42 -27.04
N ALA A 374 4.70 -22.05 -25.80
CA ALA A 374 5.32 -20.95 -25.10
C ALA A 374 6.67 -21.36 -24.47
N VAL A 375 7.69 -20.56 -24.77
CA VAL A 375 8.99 -20.62 -24.09
C VAL A 375 8.81 -20.05 -22.67
N ASN A 376 9.08 -20.84 -21.65
CA ASN A 376 9.11 -20.38 -20.26
C ASN A 376 10.25 -19.36 -20.06
N GLY A 377 9.93 -18.08 -20.15
CA GLY A 377 10.85 -16.97 -19.90
C GLY A 377 10.72 -16.40 -18.50
N THR A 378 11.83 -15.90 -17.95
CA THR A 378 11.87 -15.09 -16.73
C THR A 378 12.37 -13.68 -17.05
N ASP A 379 11.93 -12.69 -16.26
CA ASP A 379 12.50 -11.34 -16.30
C ASP A 379 13.89 -11.31 -15.63
N ALA A 380 14.58 -10.17 -15.74
CA ALA A 380 15.92 -9.99 -15.15
C ALA A 380 15.95 -10.10 -13.61
N SER A 381 14.78 -10.06 -12.94
CA SER A 381 14.64 -10.28 -11.50
C SER A 381 14.28 -11.73 -11.16
N GLY A 382 14.14 -12.62 -12.15
CA GLY A 382 13.76 -14.02 -11.98
C GLY A 382 12.26 -14.28 -11.91
N ASN A 383 11.40 -13.27 -12.15
CA ASN A 383 9.95 -13.47 -12.17
C ASN A 383 9.51 -14.12 -13.48
N ARG A 384 8.57 -15.06 -13.43
CA ARG A 384 7.94 -15.62 -14.64
C ARG A 384 7.32 -14.51 -15.48
N LEU A 385 7.58 -14.52 -16.79
CA LEU A 385 6.87 -13.69 -17.75
C LEU A 385 5.48 -14.28 -17.99
N LEU A 386 4.45 -13.45 -17.78
CA LEU A 386 3.07 -13.85 -18.04
C LEU A 386 2.79 -13.73 -19.54
N LEU A 387 1.96 -14.64 -20.05
CA LEU A 387 1.43 -14.56 -21.41
C LEU A 387 0.25 -13.58 -21.43
N ASP A 388 -0.02 -12.96 -22.58
CA ASP A 388 -1.12 -12.01 -22.71
C ASP A 388 -2.47 -12.72 -22.79
N VAL A 389 -3.06 -12.95 -21.61
CA VAL A 389 -4.39 -13.56 -21.47
C VAL A 389 -5.50 -12.68 -22.08
N GLY A 390 -5.32 -11.37 -22.16
CA GLY A 390 -6.34 -10.47 -22.70
C GLY A 390 -6.53 -10.65 -24.20
N LEU A 391 -5.42 -10.70 -24.95
CA LEU A 391 -5.45 -11.01 -26.38
C LEU A 391 -5.92 -12.43 -26.65
N TRP A 392 -5.46 -13.41 -25.87
CA TRP A 392 -5.91 -14.79 -25.99
C TRP A 392 -7.43 -14.92 -25.79
N LEU A 393 -7.98 -14.39 -24.69
CA LEU A 393 -9.41 -14.48 -24.41
C LEU A 393 -10.24 -13.76 -25.49
N THR A 394 -9.72 -12.65 -26.03
CA THR A 394 -10.36 -11.94 -27.15
C THR A 394 -10.51 -12.85 -28.38
N GLN A 395 -9.50 -13.66 -28.68
CA GLN A 395 -9.52 -14.58 -29.80
C GLN A 395 -10.51 -15.73 -29.55
N GLU A 396 -10.47 -16.35 -28.38
CA GLU A 396 -11.38 -17.44 -27.99
C GLU A 396 -12.86 -17.01 -28.07
N VAL A 397 -13.18 -15.82 -27.55
CA VAL A 397 -14.54 -15.27 -27.64
C VAL A 397 -14.93 -15.05 -29.10
N LYS A 398 -14.08 -14.42 -29.92
CA LYS A 398 -14.39 -14.20 -31.35
C LYS A 398 -14.61 -15.52 -32.10
N ASP A 399 -13.76 -16.50 -31.88
CA ASP A 399 -13.85 -17.80 -32.56
C ASP A 399 -15.11 -18.55 -32.17
N HIS A 400 -15.47 -18.55 -30.89
CA HIS A 400 -16.71 -19.16 -30.41
C HIS A 400 -17.95 -18.54 -31.07
N PHE A 401 -18.06 -17.21 -31.06
CA PHE A 401 -19.25 -16.54 -31.61
C PHE A 401 -19.34 -16.62 -33.14
N THR A 402 -18.19 -16.59 -33.84
CA THR A 402 -18.13 -16.70 -35.30
C THR A 402 -18.39 -18.13 -35.77
N ASN A 403 -17.66 -19.10 -35.22
CA ASN A 403 -17.62 -20.47 -35.74
C ASN A 403 -18.71 -21.36 -35.14
N VAL A 404 -19.02 -21.20 -33.84
CA VAL A 404 -19.96 -22.07 -33.12
C VAL A 404 -21.37 -21.47 -33.14
N ARG A 405 -21.52 -20.22 -32.70
CA ARG A 405 -22.85 -19.58 -32.58
C ARG A 405 -23.35 -18.91 -33.85
N LYS A 406 -22.46 -18.60 -34.79
CA LYS A 406 -22.76 -17.85 -36.02
C LYS A 406 -23.51 -16.55 -35.71
N MET A 407 -23.06 -15.86 -34.65
CA MET A 407 -23.62 -14.60 -34.19
C MET A 407 -22.55 -13.52 -34.30
N GLU A 408 -22.90 -12.39 -34.90
CA GLU A 408 -22.02 -11.23 -34.97
C GLU A 408 -21.93 -10.54 -33.60
N ILE A 409 -20.70 -10.24 -33.17
CA ILE A 409 -20.39 -9.53 -31.93
C ILE A 409 -19.50 -8.33 -32.22
N ASN A 410 -19.65 -7.27 -31.42
CA ASN A 410 -18.80 -6.07 -31.48
C ASN A 410 -17.86 -6.06 -30.27
N LEU A 411 -16.65 -6.61 -30.44
CA LEU A 411 -15.70 -6.78 -29.34
C LEU A 411 -14.65 -5.65 -29.29
N LYS A 412 -14.50 -5.03 -28.11
CA LYS A 412 -13.43 -4.08 -27.78
C LYS A 412 -12.57 -4.59 -26.64
N TYR A 413 -11.25 -4.50 -26.82
CA TYR A 413 -10.26 -4.88 -25.81
C TYR A 413 -9.48 -3.64 -25.36
N ILE A 414 -9.34 -3.45 -24.05
CA ILE A 414 -8.59 -2.36 -23.45
C ILE A 414 -7.54 -2.92 -22.49
N ASP A 415 -6.28 -2.54 -22.73
CA ASP A 415 -5.16 -2.75 -21.80
C ASP A 415 -4.64 -1.39 -21.27
N PRO A 416 -5.14 -0.93 -20.12
CA PRO A 416 -4.71 0.33 -19.51
C PRO A 416 -3.43 0.17 -18.66
N THR A 417 -2.71 -0.97 -18.72
CA THR A 417 -1.58 -1.28 -17.82
C THR A 417 -0.62 -0.11 -17.62
N TYR A 418 -0.13 0.51 -18.69
CA TYR A 418 0.82 1.61 -18.58
C TYR A 418 0.18 2.93 -18.16
N MET A 419 -1.08 3.15 -18.54
CA MET A 419 -1.87 4.32 -18.10
C MET A 419 -2.09 4.29 -16.59
N ILE A 420 -2.33 3.11 -16.02
CA ILE A 420 -2.48 2.93 -14.57
C ILE A 420 -1.16 3.20 -13.84
N ARG A 421 -0.03 2.71 -14.36
CA ARG A 421 1.26 2.71 -13.63
C ARG A 421 2.05 4.01 -13.76
N ALA A 422 1.86 4.76 -14.84
CA ALA A 422 2.73 5.87 -15.21
C ALA A 422 2.19 7.25 -14.83
N ILE A 423 1.04 7.32 -14.18
CA ILE A 423 0.40 8.58 -13.77
C ILE A 423 0.86 9.07 -12.39
N PRO A 424 0.68 10.37 -12.07
CA PRO A 424 0.84 10.86 -10.71
C PRO A 424 -0.15 10.20 -9.74
N SER A 425 0.25 10.07 -8.47
CA SER A 425 -0.64 9.57 -7.41
C SER A 425 -1.75 10.57 -7.07
N ASN A 426 -2.93 10.05 -6.74
CA ASN A 426 -4.04 10.85 -6.24
C ASN A 426 -3.78 11.40 -4.82
N ALA A 427 -4.70 12.21 -4.30
CA ALA A 427 -4.52 12.89 -3.02
C ALA A 427 -4.32 11.93 -1.84
N TYR A 428 -5.04 10.79 -1.83
CA TYR A 428 -4.94 9.81 -0.76
C TYR A 428 -3.57 9.12 -0.76
N ASP A 429 -3.13 8.64 -1.93
CA ASP A 429 -1.81 8.03 -2.08
C ASP A 429 -0.68 9.05 -1.80
N ASN A 430 -0.87 10.33 -2.11
CA ASN A 430 0.12 11.37 -1.77
C ASN A 430 0.31 11.54 -0.27
N ILE A 431 -0.79 11.57 0.50
CA ILE A 431 -0.74 11.62 1.97
C ILE A 431 -0.05 10.36 2.49
N TYR A 432 -0.42 9.20 1.96
CA TYR A 432 0.18 7.95 2.39
C TYR A 432 1.69 7.90 2.10
N CYS A 433 2.12 8.24 0.88
CA CYS A 433 3.54 8.36 0.52
C CYS A 433 4.30 9.31 1.46
N THR A 434 3.67 10.42 1.85
CA THR A 434 4.26 11.39 2.78
C THR A 434 4.50 10.79 4.15
N LEU A 435 3.48 10.17 4.75
CA LEU A 435 3.59 9.56 6.07
C LEU A 435 4.59 8.39 6.09
N LEU A 436 4.63 7.62 5.00
CA LEU A 436 5.55 6.51 4.83
C LEU A 436 7.00 6.98 4.73
N ALA A 437 7.26 7.99 3.89
CA ALA A 437 8.58 8.60 3.75
C ALA A 437 9.07 9.25 5.06
N GLN A 438 8.22 10.05 5.72
CA GLN A 438 8.56 10.68 6.99
C GLN A 438 8.87 9.65 8.08
N SER A 439 8.08 8.59 8.16
CA SER A 439 8.31 7.48 9.10
C SER A 439 9.63 6.76 8.84
N ALA A 440 10.00 6.55 7.57
CA ALA A 440 11.30 5.98 7.20
C ALA A 440 12.46 6.90 7.61
N VAL A 441 12.35 8.21 7.37
CA VAL A 441 13.33 9.21 7.81
C VAL A 441 13.45 9.23 9.34
N HIS A 442 12.33 9.22 10.06
CA HIS A 442 12.35 9.17 11.52
C HIS A 442 13.04 7.91 12.06
N GLY A 443 12.76 6.75 11.48
CA GLY A 443 13.35 5.48 11.91
C GLY A 443 14.86 5.43 11.67
N THR A 444 15.29 5.81 10.46
CA THR A 444 16.70 5.86 10.07
C THR A 444 17.50 6.86 10.91
N MET A 445 17.01 8.09 11.10
CA MET A 445 17.66 9.07 11.99
C MET A 445 17.74 8.57 13.43
N ALA A 446 16.72 7.83 13.88
CA ALA A 446 16.68 7.21 15.20
C ALA A 446 17.51 5.93 15.31
N GLY A 447 18.29 5.53 14.29
CA GLY A 447 19.22 4.39 14.36
C GLY A 447 18.58 3.02 14.09
N TYR A 448 17.31 2.95 13.70
CA TYR A 448 16.71 1.70 13.22
C TYR A 448 17.24 1.35 11.82
N THR A 449 17.41 0.06 11.56
CA THR A 449 17.93 -0.47 10.28
C THR A 449 17.29 -1.82 9.98
N GLY A 450 17.39 -2.31 8.75
CA GLY A 450 16.82 -3.60 8.35
C GLY A 450 15.29 -3.65 8.44
N PHE A 451 14.63 -2.50 8.32
CA PHE A 451 13.17 -2.37 8.45
C PHE A 451 12.50 -1.86 7.17
N THR A 452 11.20 -2.10 7.10
CA THR A 452 10.26 -1.44 6.22
C THR A 452 9.25 -0.64 7.04
N VAL A 453 8.49 0.21 6.38
CA VAL A 453 7.40 0.98 7.01
C VAL A 453 6.10 0.71 6.27
N GLY A 454 5.02 0.52 7.03
CA GLY A 454 3.68 0.55 6.46
C GLY A 454 2.59 0.69 7.52
N PRO A 455 1.34 0.95 7.09
CA PRO A 455 0.20 1.00 7.97
C PRO A 455 -0.16 -0.42 8.42
N VAL A 456 -0.30 -0.61 9.72
CA VAL A 456 -0.84 -1.81 10.36
C VAL A 456 -1.98 -1.33 11.25
N ASN A 457 -3.20 -1.75 10.96
CA ASN A 457 -4.41 -1.28 11.65
C ASN A 457 -4.48 0.25 11.77
N SER A 458 -4.26 0.95 10.63
CA SER A 458 -4.25 2.41 10.51
C SER A 458 -3.13 3.14 11.27
N ARG A 459 -2.12 2.43 11.79
CA ARG A 459 -0.95 3.01 12.45
C ARG A 459 0.32 2.61 11.72
N HIS A 460 1.19 3.57 11.44
CA HIS A 460 2.48 3.25 10.83
C HIS A 460 3.36 2.52 11.84
N ALA A 461 3.98 1.42 11.41
CA ALA A 461 4.87 0.61 12.21
C ALA A 461 6.18 0.33 11.47
N TYR A 462 7.24 0.07 12.23
CA TYR A 462 8.47 -0.51 11.72
C TYR A 462 8.33 -2.02 11.71
N ILE A 463 8.54 -2.61 10.53
CA ILE A 463 8.32 -4.02 10.28
C ILE A 463 9.64 -4.60 9.74
N PRO A 464 10.11 -5.77 10.19
CA PRO A 464 11.32 -6.39 9.63
C PRO A 464 11.21 -6.61 8.11
N ILE A 465 12.26 -6.31 7.35
CA ILE A 465 12.21 -6.39 5.86
C ILE A 465 11.78 -7.78 5.37
N ASN A 466 12.20 -8.85 6.04
CA ASN A 466 11.85 -10.23 5.68
C ASN A 466 10.33 -10.46 5.67
N ARG A 467 9.57 -9.80 6.54
CA ARG A 467 8.12 -9.98 6.64
C ARG A 467 7.36 -9.53 5.41
N VAL A 468 7.90 -8.57 4.66
CA VAL A 468 7.33 -8.15 3.36
C VAL A 468 7.37 -9.30 2.36
N THR A 469 8.41 -10.13 2.42
CA THR A 469 8.71 -11.15 1.40
C THR A 469 8.29 -12.56 1.79
N GLU A 470 7.78 -12.76 3.01
CA GLU A 470 7.42 -14.07 3.54
C GLU A 470 6.09 -14.59 3.01
N LYS A 471 5.10 -13.70 2.89
CA LYS A 471 3.76 -14.07 2.44
C LYS A 471 3.17 -12.97 1.57
N THR A 472 2.55 -13.42 0.48
CA THR A 472 1.76 -12.60 -0.42
C THR A 472 0.29 -12.67 0.01
N ASN A 473 -0.39 -11.53 0.06
CA ASN A 473 -1.84 -11.49 0.18
C ASN A 473 -2.46 -11.97 -1.13
N THR A 474 -3.33 -12.97 -1.02
CA THR A 474 -4.14 -13.46 -2.12
C THR A 474 -5.61 -13.28 -1.77
N VAL A 475 -6.45 -13.10 -2.79
CA VAL A 475 -7.90 -13.11 -2.60
C VAL A 475 -8.32 -14.47 -2.05
N ARG A 476 -9.04 -14.47 -0.92
CA ARG A 476 -9.65 -15.68 -0.37
C ARG A 476 -11.09 -15.76 -0.85
N LEU A 477 -11.40 -16.82 -1.59
CA LEU A 477 -12.75 -17.02 -2.16
C LEU A 477 -13.82 -17.25 -1.07
N THR A 478 -13.41 -17.70 0.11
CA THR A 478 -14.30 -17.88 1.28
C THR A 478 -14.52 -16.61 2.09
N ASP A 479 -13.77 -15.53 1.82
CA ASP A 479 -13.89 -14.30 2.60
C ASP A 479 -15.12 -13.48 2.23
N ARG A 480 -15.62 -12.73 3.22
CA ARG A 480 -16.77 -11.83 3.08
C ARG A 480 -16.59 -10.79 1.97
N MET A 481 -15.35 -10.40 1.65
CA MET A 481 -15.08 -9.44 0.58
C MET A 481 -15.38 -10.05 -0.79
N TRP A 482 -14.95 -11.29 -1.03
CA TRP A 482 -15.27 -12.00 -2.27
C TRP A 482 -16.77 -12.27 -2.39
N ALA A 483 -17.42 -12.69 -1.30
CA ALA A 483 -18.87 -12.85 -1.27
C ALA A 483 -19.64 -11.56 -1.62
N ARG A 484 -19.16 -10.40 -1.15
CA ARG A 484 -19.73 -9.08 -1.52
C ARG A 484 -19.53 -8.75 -2.99
N LEU A 485 -18.36 -9.06 -3.55
CA LEU A 485 -18.09 -8.88 -4.97
C LEU A 485 -19.07 -9.72 -5.81
N LEU A 486 -19.20 -11.01 -5.50
CA LEU A 486 -20.15 -11.90 -6.19
C LEU A 486 -21.58 -11.39 -6.10
N ALA A 487 -22.04 -11.01 -4.91
CA ALA A 487 -23.39 -10.50 -4.69
C ALA A 487 -23.66 -9.15 -5.38
N SER A 488 -22.64 -8.34 -5.61
CA SER A 488 -22.79 -7.02 -6.26
C SER A 488 -22.72 -7.09 -7.78
N THR A 489 -21.95 -8.06 -8.31
CA THR A 489 -21.73 -8.21 -9.75
C THR A 489 -22.67 -9.23 -10.40
N ASN A 490 -23.28 -10.13 -9.61
CA ASN A 490 -23.98 -11.31 -10.10
C ASN A 490 -23.15 -12.13 -11.10
N GLN A 491 -21.82 -12.10 -10.95
CA GLN A 491 -20.92 -12.88 -11.79
C GLN A 491 -21.03 -14.37 -11.43
N PRO A 492 -20.84 -15.29 -12.39
CA PRO A 492 -21.01 -16.72 -12.15
C PRO A 492 -19.92 -17.23 -11.20
N SER A 493 -20.30 -18.20 -10.36
CA SER A 493 -19.33 -19.01 -9.64
C SER A 493 -18.95 -20.21 -10.52
N PHE A 494 -17.71 -20.24 -10.99
CA PHE A 494 -17.19 -21.33 -11.82
C PHE A 494 -16.87 -22.61 -11.00
N LEU A 495 -17.12 -22.61 -9.69
CA LEU A 495 -16.71 -23.65 -8.75
C LEU A 495 -17.66 -24.86 -8.67
N GLN A 496 -18.94 -24.69 -9.04
CA GLN A 496 -19.98 -25.69 -8.76
C GLN A 496 -20.06 -26.86 -9.76
N LYS A 497 -19.63 -26.68 -11.02
CA LYS A 497 -20.00 -27.60 -12.11
C LYS A 497 -18.82 -28.25 -12.86
N CYS A 498 -17.57 -27.98 -12.45
CA CYS A 498 -16.38 -28.52 -13.12
C CYS A 498 -15.43 -29.20 -12.12
N GLU A 499 -15.25 -30.52 -12.22
CA GLU A 499 -14.34 -31.30 -11.37
C GLU A 499 -12.89 -30.80 -11.47
N ILE A 500 -12.45 -30.38 -12.65
CA ILE A 500 -11.12 -29.84 -12.92
C ILE A 500 -10.87 -28.53 -12.17
N VAL A 501 -11.93 -27.73 -11.95
CA VAL A 501 -11.83 -26.47 -11.19
C VAL A 501 -11.82 -26.74 -9.69
N ARG A 502 -12.52 -27.77 -9.22
CA ARG A 502 -12.55 -28.20 -7.81
C ARG A 502 -11.18 -28.67 -7.32
N GLU A 503 -10.40 -29.35 -8.15
CA GLU A 503 -9.02 -29.76 -7.82
C GLU A 503 -8.03 -28.59 -7.67
N ARG A 504 -8.38 -27.41 -8.21
CA ARG A 504 -7.50 -26.21 -8.24
C ARG A 504 -7.73 -25.26 -7.07
N VAL A 505 -8.73 -25.54 -6.24
CA VAL A 505 -9.13 -24.76 -5.09
C VAL A 505 -8.53 -25.42 -3.86
N ASP A 506 -8.05 -24.63 -2.90
CA ASP A 506 -7.45 -25.21 -1.69
C ASP A 506 -8.47 -26.07 -0.93
N LYS A 507 -7.98 -27.09 -0.22
CA LYS A 507 -8.85 -28.07 0.47
C LYS A 507 -9.81 -27.42 1.47
N GLU A 508 -9.39 -26.35 2.14
CA GLU A 508 -10.21 -25.63 3.12
C GLU A 508 -11.38 -24.91 2.43
N THR A 509 -11.12 -24.27 1.28
CA THR A 509 -12.17 -23.68 0.45
C THR A 509 -13.10 -24.74 -0.14
N MET A 510 -12.58 -25.91 -0.55
CA MET A 510 -13.41 -27.03 -1.05
C MET A 510 -14.29 -27.64 0.04
N GLU A 511 -13.77 -27.84 1.26
CA GLU A 511 -14.55 -28.31 2.41
C GLU A 511 -15.70 -27.35 2.73
N VAL A 512 -15.45 -26.03 2.69
CA VAL A 512 -16.51 -25.02 2.87
C VAL A 512 -17.55 -25.07 1.74
N ILE A 513 -17.13 -25.27 0.49
CA ILE A 513 -18.02 -25.37 -0.68
C ILE A 513 -18.87 -26.65 -0.61
N ASP A 514 -18.30 -27.78 -0.19
CA ASP A 514 -19.00 -29.06 -0.12
C ASP A 514 -19.95 -29.15 1.10
N ASP A 515 -19.62 -28.49 2.23
CA ASP A 515 -20.54 -28.33 3.38
C ASP A 515 -21.68 -27.36 3.07
N MET A 516 -21.42 -26.36 2.22
CA MET A 516 -22.42 -25.45 1.71
C MET A 516 -23.20 -26.11 0.56
N ARG A 517 -24.25 -26.88 0.90
CA ARG A 517 -25.40 -27.12 0.01
C ARG A 517 -26.11 -25.78 -0.32
N ILE A 518 -25.45 -24.88 -1.02
CA ILE A 518 -26.06 -23.66 -1.56
C ILE A 518 -26.83 -24.11 -2.81
N THR A 519 -28.10 -24.39 -2.60
CA THR A 519 -29.12 -24.36 -3.64
C THR A 519 -29.04 -23.01 -4.35
N SER A 520 -28.67 -23.07 -5.62
CA SER A 520 -28.88 -22.09 -6.70
C SER A 520 -29.66 -20.81 -6.35
N ILE A 521 -29.12 -19.66 -6.78
CA ILE A 521 -29.92 -18.61 -7.43
C ILE A 521 -29.41 -18.49 -8.85
#